data_AF-A0A850MU13-F1
#
_entry.id   AF-A0A850MU13-F1
#
_cell.length_a   1.000
_cell.length_b   1.000
_cell.length_c   1.000
_cell.angle_alpha   90.00
_cell.angle_beta   90.00
_cell.angle_gamma   90.00
#
_symmetry.space_group_name_H-M   'P 1'
#
loop_
_entity.id
_entity.type
_entity.pdbx_description
1 polymer ?
#
loop_
_entity_poly.entity_id
_entity_poly.type
_entity_poly.pdbx_seq_one_letter_code
_entity_poly.pdbx_strand_id
1 'polypeptide(L)'
;MGFFEVLSGREKVLSFEIIFNDASQVGVNVNKNVSMVPTPDYIRLWACYEAKIIYNLGYPNNVSANMAVGSIAKVVENGINKKTNCFQKANLDDVIQYVPNISKGNIKFTGEFYAKGSLERTIKTWFPLRGTEQQVVYSALALMQYAISMSSEDEEYLDVFTKTARNMIELYESGMGVGIASVVQVPSLAYMRAIGAAE
;
A
#
# COMPACT_ATOMS: atom_id res chain seq x y z
N MET A 1 -9.64 21.08 7.09
CA MET A 1 -10.74 20.11 6.94
C MET A 1 -11.73 20.69 5.95
N GLY A 2 -12.09 19.95 4.90
CA GLY A 2 -13.08 20.42 3.92
C GLY A 2 -14.50 20.17 4.41
N PHE A 3 -15.40 21.16 4.26
CA PHE A 3 -16.82 21.09 4.66
C PHE A 3 -17.55 19.83 4.16
N PHE A 4 -17.16 19.30 2.99
CA PHE A 4 -17.72 18.08 2.40
C PHE A 4 -17.31 16.78 3.11
N GLU A 5 -16.15 16.74 3.77
CA GLU A 5 -15.64 15.54 4.45
C GLU A 5 -16.47 15.24 5.72
N VAL A 6 -16.84 16.30 6.45
CA VAL A 6 -17.70 16.25 7.65
C VAL A 6 -19.07 15.64 7.34
N LEU A 7 -19.67 15.99 6.19
CA LEU A 7 -20.99 15.47 5.79
C LEU A 7 -20.95 13.98 5.38
N SER A 8 -19.79 13.49 4.92
CA SER A 8 -19.63 12.09 4.51
C SER A 8 -19.33 11.14 5.67
N GLY A 9 -19.03 11.67 6.85
CA GLY A 9 -18.54 10.91 8.00
C GLY A 9 -17.13 10.33 7.79
N ARG A 10 -16.38 10.85 6.80
CA ARG A 10 -15.01 10.42 6.51
C ARG A 10 -14.01 11.38 7.13
N GLU A 11 -13.08 10.84 7.90
CA GLU A 11 -11.97 11.58 8.47
C GLU A 11 -10.70 11.26 7.68
N LYS A 12 -9.93 12.30 7.31
CA LYS A 12 -8.61 12.12 6.71
C LYS A 12 -7.63 11.71 7.81
N VAL A 13 -7.07 10.51 7.70
CA VAL A 13 -6.18 9.93 8.73
C VAL A 13 -4.71 10.17 8.37
N LEU A 14 -4.35 9.89 7.12
CA LEU A 14 -2.97 9.99 6.62
C LEU A 14 -2.95 10.71 5.28
N SER A 15 -1.85 11.39 5.00
CA SER A 15 -1.45 11.79 3.65
C SER A 15 -0.04 11.29 3.39
N PHE A 16 0.27 10.95 2.14
CA PHE A 16 1.56 10.39 1.80
C PHE A 16 2.14 10.99 0.53
N GLU A 17 3.46 10.97 0.46
CA GLU A 17 4.25 11.23 -0.74
C GLU A 17 5.22 10.08 -0.95
N ILE A 18 5.27 9.55 -2.17
CA ILE A 18 6.25 8.56 -2.61
C ILE A 18 7.09 9.22 -3.69
N ILE A 19 8.38 9.35 -3.42
CA ILE A 19 9.28 10.21 -4.20
C ILE A 19 10.37 9.34 -4.80
N PHE A 20 10.56 9.49 -6.10
CA PHE A 20 11.66 8.89 -6.85
C PHE A 20 12.67 9.96 -7.22
N ASN A 21 13.95 9.63 -7.18
CA ASN A 21 15.01 10.52 -7.64
C ASN A 21 15.83 9.89 -8.79
N ASP A 22 16.74 10.69 -9.34
CA ASP A 22 17.60 10.28 -10.46
C ASP A 22 18.70 9.26 -10.05
N ALA A 23 18.85 8.98 -8.75
CA ALA A 23 19.81 7.99 -8.22
C ALA A 23 19.18 6.60 -8.05
N SER A 24 18.05 6.33 -8.71
CA SER A 24 17.27 5.10 -8.55
C SER A 24 16.91 4.81 -7.09
N GLN A 25 16.52 5.85 -6.35
CA GLN A 25 16.02 5.71 -4.99
C GLN A 25 14.55 6.05 -4.92
N VAL A 26 13.85 5.35 -4.02
CA VAL A 26 12.46 5.63 -3.66
C VAL A 26 12.35 5.80 -2.15
N GLY A 27 11.58 6.78 -1.72
CA GLY A 27 11.25 6.94 -0.31
C GLY A 27 9.82 7.39 -0.11
N VAL A 28 9.33 7.17 1.11
CA VAL A 28 7.95 7.44 1.49
C VAL A 28 7.94 8.40 2.67
N ASN A 29 7.16 9.46 2.55
CA ASN A 29 6.86 10.39 3.62
C ASN A 29 5.36 10.28 3.93
N VAL A 30 4.99 9.98 5.17
CA VAL A 30 3.59 9.94 5.60
C VAL A 30 3.34 10.96 6.70
N ASN A 31 2.39 11.85 6.46
CA ASN A 31 1.92 12.85 7.41
C ASN A 31 0.65 12.36 8.10
N LYS A 32 0.61 12.50 9.43
CA LYS A 32 -0.57 12.22 10.25
C LYS A 32 -1.52 13.41 10.22
N ASN A 33 -2.80 13.16 9.96
CA ASN A 33 -3.85 14.17 9.98
C ASN A 33 -4.77 14.06 11.21
N VAL A 34 -4.50 13.09 12.07
CA VAL A 34 -5.17 12.81 13.35
C VAL A 34 -4.14 12.76 14.48
N SER A 35 -4.57 12.95 15.73
CA SER A 35 -3.70 12.91 16.92
C SER A 35 -3.11 11.53 17.16
N MET A 36 -3.86 10.48 16.85
CA MET A 36 -3.45 9.09 16.95
C MET A 36 -3.91 8.35 15.69
N VAL A 37 -2.97 7.72 14.99
CA VAL A 37 -3.28 6.86 13.84
C VAL A 37 -3.90 5.57 14.39
N PRO A 38 -5.14 5.22 14.02
CA PRO A 38 -5.72 3.96 14.45
C PRO A 38 -4.85 2.80 13.98
N THR A 39 -4.39 1.94 14.89
CA THR A 39 -3.74 0.70 14.48
C THR A 39 -4.81 -0.25 13.93
N PRO A 40 -4.60 -0.90 12.77
CA PRO A 40 -3.37 -0.96 11.98
C PRO A 40 -3.42 -0.18 10.65
N ASP A 41 -3.69 1.12 10.67
CA ASP A 41 -3.97 1.90 9.45
C ASP A 41 -2.77 2.04 8.49
N TYR A 42 -1.53 1.77 8.88
CA TYR A 42 -0.42 1.68 7.90
C TYR A 42 -0.53 0.44 6.97
N ILE A 43 -0.92 -0.74 7.47
CA ILE A 43 -1.25 -1.93 6.66
C ILE A 43 -2.39 -1.58 5.71
N ARG A 44 -3.43 -0.93 6.25
CA ARG A 44 -4.65 -0.63 5.48
C ARG A 44 -4.41 0.46 4.44
N LEU A 45 -3.55 1.43 4.73
CA LEU A 45 -3.03 2.39 3.76
C LEU A 45 -2.32 1.68 2.61
N TRP A 46 -1.36 0.80 2.92
CA TRP A 46 -0.66 0.02 1.90
C TRP A 46 -1.65 -0.82 1.08
N ALA A 47 -2.53 -1.58 1.72
CA ALA A 47 -3.48 -2.47 1.04
C ALA A 47 -4.42 -1.69 0.09
N CYS A 48 -4.96 -0.55 0.54
CA CYS A 48 -5.78 0.31 -0.32
C CYS A 48 -4.97 0.91 -1.49
N TYR A 49 -3.73 1.31 -1.24
CA TYR A 49 -2.85 1.85 -2.29
C TYR A 49 -2.51 0.77 -3.33
N GLU A 50 -2.09 -0.40 -2.88
CA GLU A 50 -1.81 -1.58 -3.71
C GLU A 50 -3.02 -1.93 -4.58
N ALA A 51 -4.21 -2.04 -3.98
CA ALA A 51 -5.42 -2.34 -4.75
C ALA A 51 -5.76 -1.26 -5.78
N LYS A 52 -5.52 0.02 -5.43
CA LYS A 52 -5.73 1.15 -6.34
C LYS A 52 -4.76 1.11 -7.52
N ILE A 53 -3.49 0.80 -7.31
CA ILE A 53 -2.52 0.72 -8.41
C ILE A 53 -2.77 -0.47 -9.32
N ILE A 54 -3.12 -1.64 -8.76
CA ILE A 54 -3.40 -2.85 -9.55
C ILE A 54 -4.59 -2.60 -10.47
N TYR A 55 -5.64 -1.96 -9.95
CA TYR A 55 -6.79 -1.54 -10.76
C TYR A 55 -6.38 -0.53 -11.84
N ASN A 56 -5.64 0.53 -11.48
CA ASN A 56 -5.26 1.58 -12.42
C ASN A 56 -4.31 1.07 -13.53
N LEU A 57 -3.49 0.06 -13.25
CA LEU A 57 -2.62 -0.60 -14.22
C LEU A 57 -3.41 -1.53 -15.15
N GLY A 58 -4.62 -1.96 -14.79
CA GLY A 58 -5.48 -2.77 -15.66
C GLY A 58 -5.36 -4.29 -15.44
N TYR A 59 -5.31 -4.74 -14.18
CA TYR A 59 -5.41 -6.16 -13.86
C TYR A 59 -6.69 -6.81 -14.44
N PRO A 60 -6.64 -8.06 -14.94
CA PRO A 60 -5.48 -8.96 -15.00
C PRO A 60 -4.67 -8.87 -16.30
N ASN A 61 -5.02 -7.96 -17.21
CA ASN A 61 -4.52 -7.98 -18.59
C ASN A 61 -3.21 -7.20 -18.80
N ASN A 62 -2.72 -6.50 -17.77
CA ASN A 62 -1.48 -5.72 -17.81
C ASN A 62 -0.35 -6.43 -17.04
N VAL A 63 0.85 -6.49 -17.65
CA VAL A 63 2.02 -7.17 -17.07
C VAL A 63 2.48 -6.51 -15.77
N SER A 64 2.50 -5.17 -15.70
CA SER A 64 2.87 -4.42 -14.51
C SER A 64 1.89 -4.66 -13.36
N ALA A 65 0.58 -4.80 -13.66
CA ALA A 65 -0.42 -5.17 -12.65
C ALA A 65 -0.16 -6.56 -12.07
N ASN A 66 0.18 -7.54 -12.91
CA ASN A 66 0.55 -8.89 -12.46
C ASN A 66 1.88 -8.87 -11.69
N MET A 67 2.84 -8.02 -12.10
CA MET A 67 4.10 -7.82 -11.38
C MET A 67 3.88 -7.25 -9.98
N ALA A 68 2.93 -6.33 -9.80
CA ALA A 68 2.55 -5.82 -8.48
C ALA A 68 2.10 -6.97 -7.57
N VAL A 69 1.11 -7.77 -7.99
CA VAL A 69 0.65 -8.95 -7.23
C VAL A 69 1.79 -9.94 -6.95
N GLY A 70 2.59 -10.27 -7.97
CA GLY A 70 3.72 -11.20 -7.82
C GLY A 70 4.81 -10.69 -6.88
N SER A 71 5.00 -9.36 -6.79
CA SER A 71 5.94 -8.76 -5.85
C SER A 71 5.48 -8.92 -4.41
N ILE A 72 4.17 -8.79 -4.14
CA ILE A 72 3.60 -9.09 -2.82
C ILE A 72 3.91 -10.55 -2.46
N ALA A 73 3.65 -11.49 -3.38
CA ALA A 73 3.87 -12.92 -3.15
C ALA A 73 5.31 -13.23 -2.74
N LYS A 74 6.29 -12.64 -3.45
CA LYS A 74 7.71 -12.78 -3.09
C LYS A 74 8.03 -12.22 -1.71
N VAL A 75 7.49 -11.05 -1.34
CA VAL A 75 7.78 -10.43 -0.04
C VAL A 75 7.26 -11.30 1.11
N VAL A 76 6.09 -11.93 0.95
CA VAL A 76 5.38 -12.64 2.03
C VAL A 76 5.57 -14.15 2.05
N GLU A 77 6.33 -14.71 1.11
CA GLU A 77 6.64 -16.15 1.02
C GLU A 77 7.03 -16.71 2.39
N ASN A 78 8.05 -16.11 3.01
CA ASN A 78 8.57 -16.48 4.34
C ASN A 78 8.06 -15.58 5.48
N GLY A 79 6.92 -14.92 5.28
CA GLY A 79 6.36 -13.94 6.23
C GLY A 79 7.12 -12.62 6.30
N ILE A 80 6.49 -11.65 6.95
CA ILE A 80 7.03 -10.32 7.22
C ILE A 80 7.54 -10.27 8.65
N ASN A 81 8.78 -9.79 8.83
CA ASN A 81 9.35 -9.49 10.13
C ASN A 81 10.10 -8.16 10.07
N LYS A 82 10.66 -7.72 11.20
CA LYS A 82 11.34 -6.43 11.32
C LYS A 82 12.59 -6.25 10.45
N LYS A 83 13.17 -7.36 9.96
CA LYS A 83 14.32 -7.37 9.05
C LYS A 83 13.90 -7.50 7.59
N THR A 84 12.61 -7.58 7.29
CA THR A 84 12.13 -7.69 5.91
C THR A 84 12.52 -6.45 5.11
N ASN A 85 13.32 -6.70 4.06
CA ASN A 85 13.56 -5.75 2.98
C ASN A 85 12.71 -6.16 1.77
N CYS A 86 11.67 -5.39 1.47
CA CYS A 86 10.74 -5.66 0.39
C CYS A 86 11.41 -5.68 -0.99
N PHE A 87 12.36 -4.79 -1.23
CA PHE A 87 13.04 -4.66 -2.52
C PHE A 87 13.98 -5.83 -2.76
N GLN A 88 14.73 -6.23 -1.75
CA GLN A 88 15.57 -7.42 -1.82
C GLN A 88 14.72 -8.69 -2.03
N LYS A 89 13.64 -8.87 -1.25
CA LYS A 89 12.75 -10.03 -1.42
C LYS A 89 12.08 -10.07 -2.80
N ALA A 90 11.77 -8.91 -3.39
CA ALA A 90 11.21 -8.82 -4.73
C ALA A 90 12.24 -9.02 -5.86
N ASN A 91 13.54 -9.08 -5.54
CA ASN A 91 14.68 -9.04 -6.46
C ASN A 91 14.71 -7.74 -7.29
N LEU A 92 14.66 -6.60 -6.61
CA LEU A 92 14.63 -5.27 -7.23
C LEU A 92 15.69 -4.32 -6.64
N ASP A 93 16.48 -4.77 -5.68
CA ASP A 93 17.48 -3.95 -4.99
C ASP A 93 18.65 -3.55 -5.90
N ASP A 94 18.92 -4.28 -6.98
CA ASP A 94 19.87 -3.88 -8.02
C ASP A 94 19.32 -2.76 -8.95
N VAL A 95 18.00 -2.61 -9.03
CA VAL A 95 17.33 -1.62 -9.89
C VAL A 95 16.93 -0.36 -9.12
N ILE A 96 16.44 -0.52 -7.90
CA ILE A 96 15.90 0.58 -7.10
C ILE A 96 16.06 0.33 -5.59
N GLN A 97 16.46 1.37 -4.87
CA GLN A 97 16.77 1.30 -3.45
C GLN A 97 15.77 2.09 -2.61
N TYR A 98 15.26 1.48 -1.54
CA TYR A 98 14.46 2.19 -0.55
C TYR A 98 15.33 3.05 0.35
N VAL A 99 15.00 4.33 0.48
CA VAL A 99 15.68 5.27 1.36
C VAL A 99 14.65 5.99 2.24
N PRO A 100 14.78 5.93 3.58
CA PRO A 100 13.90 6.68 4.46
C PRO A 100 14.13 8.19 4.31
N ASN A 101 13.06 8.98 4.43
CA ASN A 101 13.11 10.45 4.49
C ASN A 101 13.72 11.15 3.26
N ILE A 102 13.47 10.63 2.06
CA ILE A 102 13.82 11.34 0.83
C ILE A 102 13.03 12.66 0.73
N SER A 103 13.71 13.77 0.49
CA SER A 103 13.05 15.11 0.44
C SER A 103 13.04 15.72 -0.96
N LYS A 104 13.84 15.19 -1.88
CA LYS A 104 13.97 15.68 -3.25
C LYS A 104 13.83 14.54 -4.25
N GLY A 105 13.09 14.78 -5.32
CA GLY A 105 12.91 13.83 -6.41
C GLY A 105 12.24 14.48 -7.61
N ASN A 106 12.38 13.82 -8.75
CA ASN A 106 11.86 14.26 -10.05
C ASN A 106 10.42 13.77 -10.29
N ILE A 107 10.04 12.64 -9.69
CA ILE A 107 8.70 12.06 -9.74
C ILE A 107 8.16 11.92 -8.32
N LYS A 108 6.92 12.38 -8.11
CA LYS A 108 6.24 12.32 -6.81
C LYS A 108 4.82 11.81 -7.00
N PHE A 109 4.49 10.71 -6.34
CA PHE A 109 3.12 10.22 -6.22
C PHE A 109 2.58 10.67 -4.87
N THR A 110 1.37 11.24 -4.85
CA THR A 110 0.76 11.69 -3.61
C THR A 110 -0.58 11.03 -3.40
N GLY A 111 -1.04 11.02 -2.15
CA GLY A 111 -2.37 10.56 -1.84
C GLY A 111 -2.84 10.90 -0.44
N GLU A 112 -4.11 10.61 -0.24
CA GLU A 112 -4.83 10.83 1.01
C GLU A 112 -5.60 9.58 1.37
N PHE A 113 -5.56 9.22 2.65
CA PHE A 113 -6.18 8.02 3.19
C PHE A 113 -7.19 8.41 4.26
N TYR A 114 -8.38 7.85 4.12
CA TYR A 114 -9.56 8.24 4.88
C TYR A 114 -10.16 7.04 5.60
N ALA A 115 -10.68 7.30 6.79
CA ALA A 115 -11.45 6.35 7.58
C ALA A 115 -12.90 6.79 7.72
N LYS A 116 -13.81 5.81 7.74
CA LYS A 116 -15.19 5.98 8.17
C LYS A 116 -15.58 4.80 9.06
N GLY A 117 -15.83 5.09 10.34
CA GLY A 117 -15.99 4.05 11.35
C GLY A 117 -14.76 3.15 11.49
N SER A 118 -14.96 1.94 12.04
CA SER A 118 -13.87 0.99 12.32
C SER A 118 -13.32 0.32 11.06
N LEU A 119 -14.17 0.02 10.08
CA LEU A 119 -13.81 -0.85 8.95
C LEU A 119 -13.78 -0.17 7.58
N GLU A 120 -14.43 0.96 7.33
CA GLU A 120 -14.36 1.57 6.00
C GLU A 120 -13.05 2.36 5.86
N ARG A 121 -12.28 2.05 4.82
CA ARG A 121 -11.08 2.79 4.40
C ARG A 121 -11.16 3.10 2.93
N THR A 122 -10.72 4.31 2.57
CA THR A 122 -10.65 4.75 1.18
C THR A 122 -9.38 5.54 0.93
N ILE A 123 -8.93 5.54 -0.32
CA ILE A 123 -7.72 6.23 -0.74
C ILE A 123 -8.00 7.09 -1.97
N LYS A 124 -7.39 8.28 -1.99
CA LYS A 124 -7.27 9.11 -3.19
C LYS A 124 -5.80 9.19 -3.57
N THR A 125 -5.51 9.13 -4.86
CA THR A 125 -4.14 9.12 -5.39
C THR A 125 -4.03 10.12 -6.54
N TRP A 126 -2.92 10.86 -6.57
CA TRP A 126 -2.56 11.75 -7.68
C TRP A 126 -1.20 11.33 -8.22
N PHE A 127 -1.19 10.85 -9.47
CA PHE A 127 0.03 10.44 -10.16
C PHE A 127 0.35 11.48 -11.25
N PRO A 128 1.60 11.94 -11.35
CA PRO A 128 2.04 12.85 -12.40
C PRO A 128 2.06 12.10 -13.74
N LEU A 129 1.83 12.82 -14.83
CA LEU A 129 1.83 12.26 -16.19
C LEU A 129 3.17 11.62 -16.60
N ARG A 130 4.27 11.99 -15.94
CA ARG A 130 5.61 11.45 -16.21
C ARG A 130 5.93 10.17 -15.43
N GLY A 131 5.04 9.71 -14.57
CA GLY A 131 5.22 8.45 -13.83
C GLY A 131 5.13 7.25 -14.76
N THR A 132 6.07 6.31 -14.63
CA THR A 132 6.06 5.04 -15.38
C THR A 132 5.28 3.95 -14.64
N GLU A 133 4.81 2.93 -15.35
CA GLU A 133 4.16 1.77 -14.70
C GLU A 133 5.10 1.06 -13.72
N GLN A 134 6.40 0.96 -14.03
CA GLN A 134 7.39 0.39 -13.12
C GLN A 134 7.48 1.19 -11.81
N GLN A 135 7.53 2.52 -11.88
CA GLN A 135 7.51 3.36 -10.69
C GLN A 135 6.21 3.17 -9.90
N VAL A 136 5.07 2.96 -10.57
CA VAL A 136 3.80 2.64 -9.89
C VAL A 136 3.88 1.31 -9.15
N VAL A 137 4.53 0.28 -9.69
CA VAL A 137 4.76 -0.98 -8.96
C VAL A 137 5.70 -0.76 -7.78
N TYR A 138 6.83 -0.08 -8.00
CA TYR A 138 7.84 0.16 -6.96
C TYR A 138 7.32 1.04 -5.82
N SER A 139 6.37 1.95 -6.09
CA SER A 139 5.82 2.81 -5.06
C SER A 139 4.99 2.01 -4.05
N ALA A 140 4.29 0.97 -4.47
CA ALA A 140 3.53 0.15 -3.53
C ALA A 140 4.45 -0.72 -2.65
N LEU A 141 5.54 -1.25 -3.21
CA LEU A 141 6.61 -1.88 -2.43
C LEU A 141 7.27 -0.92 -1.44
N ALA A 142 7.52 0.34 -1.85
CA ALA A 142 8.06 1.36 -0.97
C ALA A 142 7.12 1.67 0.21
N LEU A 143 5.82 1.73 -0.06
CA LEU A 143 4.80 1.94 0.98
C LEU A 143 4.67 0.73 1.91
N MET A 144 4.82 -0.49 1.37
CA MET A 144 4.91 -1.72 2.16
C MET A 144 6.12 -1.68 3.11
N GLN A 145 7.31 -1.33 2.59
CA GLN A 145 8.53 -1.19 3.37
C GLN A 145 8.39 -0.14 4.47
N TYR A 146 7.75 0.99 4.15
CA TYR A 146 7.44 2.03 5.12
C TYR A 146 6.53 1.51 6.25
N ALA A 147 5.44 0.83 5.91
CA ALA A 147 4.51 0.28 6.89
C ALA A 147 5.17 -0.75 7.81
N ILE A 148 6.07 -1.59 7.28
CA ILE A 148 6.88 -2.52 8.09
C ILE A 148 7.79 -1.76 9.06
N SER A 149 8.44 -0.70 8.58
CA SER A 149 9.36 0.10 9.40
C SER A 149 8.64 0.79 10.56
N MET A 150 7.42 1.27 10.33
CA MET A 150 6.59 1.91 11.36
C MET A 150 6.10 0.98 12.47
N SER A 151 6.06 -0.33 12.21
CA SER A 151 5.58 -1.36 13.13
C SER A 151 6.63 -2.43 13.40
N SER A 152 7.90 -2.09 13.26
CA SER A 152 9.02 -3.04 13.32
C SER A 152 9.18 -3.73 14.68
N GLU A 153 8.66 -3.15 15.76
CA GLU A 153 8.71 -3.74 17.10
C GLU A 153 7.39 -4.41 17.53
N ASP A 154 6.38 -4.46 16.65
CA ASP A 154 5.07 -5.07 16.92
C ASP A 154 4.90 -6.36 16.10
N GLU A 155 5.25 -7.51 16.70
CA GLU A 155 5.21 -8.79 16.01
C GLU A 155 3.78 -9.21 15.61
N GLU A 156 2.78 -8.89 16.42
CA GLU A 156 1.37 -9.17 16.11
C GLU A 156 0.94 -8.36 14.88
N TYR A 157 1.34 -7.09 14.80
CA TYR A 157 1.11 -6.26 13.63
C TYR A 157 1.74 -6.87 12.37
N LEU A 158 2.99 -7.33 12.45
CA LEU A 158 3.69 -7.92 11.30
C LEU A 158 3.07 -9.26 10.86
N ASP A 159 2.51 -10.03 11.78
CA ASP A 159 1.70 -11.22 11.47
C ASP A 159 0.38 -10.84 10.76
N VAL A 160 -0.36 -9.85 11.28
CA VAL A 160 -1.57 -9.31 10.62
C VAL A 160 -1.24 -8.76 9.23
N PHE A 161 -0.08 -8.12 9.06
CA PHE A 161 0.40 -7.65 7.76
C PHE A 161 0.64 -8.83 6.81
N THR A 162 1.38 -9.85 7.27
CA THR A 162 1.64 -11.06 6.49
C THR A 162 0.35 -11.70 6.01
N LYS A 163 -0.61 -11.90 6.91
CA LYS A 163 -1.93 -12.48 6.60
C LYS A 163 -2.72 -11.59 5.62
N THR A 164 -2.75 -10.28 5.85
CA THR A 164 -3.45 -9.34 4.96
C THR A 164 -2.89 -9.44 3.54
N ALA A 165 -1.57 -9.43 3.38
CA ALA A 165 -0.93 -9.52 2.09
C ALA A 165 -1.17 -10.86 1.37
N ARG A 166 -1.11 -11.99 2.10
CA ARG A 166 -1.48 -13.31 1.57
C ARG A 166 -2.93 -13.38 1.11
N ASN A 167 -3.85 -12.88 1.93
CA ASN A 167 -5.27 -12.82 1.57
C ASN A 167 -5.50 -11.93 0.34
N MET A 168 -4.77 -10.83 0.17
CA MET A 168 -4.87 -10.02 -1.05
C MET A 168 -4.50 -10.84 -2.29
N ILE A 169 -3.42 -11.62 -2.24
CA ILE A 169 -2.98 -12.48 -3.36
C ILE A 169 -4.09 -13.49 -3.70
N GLU A 170 -4.60 -14.22 -2.71
CA GLU A 170 -5.69 -15.19 -2.91
C GLU A 170 -6.94 -14.56 -3.54
N LEU A 171 -7.30 -13.35 -3.11
CA LEU A 171 -8.43 -12.61 -3.67
C LEU A 171 -8.16 -12.19 -5.13
N TYR A 172 -6.94 -11.80 -5.48
CA TYR A 172 -6.58 -11.54 -6.88
C TYR A 172 -6.60 -12.81 -7.74
N GLU A 173 -6.12 -13.93 -7.22
CA GLU A 173 -6.08 -15.23 -7.92
C GLU A 173 -7.48 -15.82 -8.13
N SER A 174 -8.41 -15.58 -7.20
CA SER A 174 -9.83 -15.95 -7.33
C SER A 174 -10.63 -15.07 -8.30
N GLY A 175 -10.02 -14.02 -8.86
CA GLY A 175 -10.67 -13.12 -9.82
C GLY A 175 -11.40 -11.92 -9.22
N MET A 176 -11.35 -11.70 -7.90
CA MET A 176 -11.95 -10.53 -7.25
C MET A 176 -11.25 -9.20 -7.58
N GLY A 177 -10.08 -9.26 -8.22
CA GLY A 177 -9.31 -8.09 -8.64
C GLY A 177 -9.88 -7.29 -9.82
N VAL A 178 -11.04 -7.68 -10.37
CA VAL A 178 -11.60 -7.08 -11.58
C VAL A 178 -12.61 -5.98 -11.26
N GLY A 179 -12.47 -4.84 -11.93
CA GLY A 179 -13.42 -3.72 -11.85
C GLY A 179 -13.21 -2.79 -10.65
N ILE A 180 -13.89 -1.65 -10.65
CA ILE A 180 -13.65 -0.56 -9.67
C ILE A 180 -13.96 -0.95 -8.23
N ALA A 181 -14.89 -1.90 -8.02
CA ALA A 181 -15.25 -2.37 -6.69
C ALA A 181 -14.09 -3.06 -5.96
N SER A 182 -13.17 -3.70 -6.71
CA SER A 182 -12.00 -4.40 -6.17
C SER A 182 -11.10 -3.48 -5.34
N VAL A 183 -11.02 -2.20 -5.69
CA VAL A 183 -10.21 -1.17 -5.02
C VAL A 183 -10.57 -1.04 -3.53
N VAL A 184 -11.83 -1.31 -3.17
CA VAL A 184 -12.30 -1.24 -1.78
C VAL A 184 -12.49 -2.65 -1.20
N GLN A 185 -13.04 -3.58 -1.98
CA GLN A 185 -13.40 -4.91 -1.50
C GLN A 185 -12.18 -5.76 -1.16
N VAL A 186 -11.19 -5.84 -2.06
CA VAL A 186 -10.00 -6.68 -1.86
C VAL A 186 -9.23 -6.28 -0.59
N PRO A 187 -8.80 -5.02 -0.38
CA PRO A 187 -8.05 -4.67 0.81
C PRO A 187 -8.87 -4.80 2.10
N SER A 188 -10.17 -4.53 2.04
CA SER A 188 -11.05 -4.66 3.21
C SER A 188 -11.23 -6.11 3.62
N LEU A 189 -11.56 -7.00 2.68
CA LEU A 189 -11.75 -8.42 2.95
C LEU A 189 -10.44 -9.10 3.37
N ALA A 190 -9.34 -8.76 2.71
CA ALA A 190 -8.02 -9.28 3.05
C ALA A 190 -7.65 -8.98 4.51
N TYR A 191 -7.87 -7.73 4.95
CA TYR A 191 -7.65 -7.32 6.32
C TYR A 191 -8.63 -8.00 7.29
N MET A 192 -9.93 -8.04 6.97
CA MET A 192 -10.92 -8.68 7.85
C MET A 192 -10.62 -10.15 8.08
N ARG A 193 -10.24 -10.91 7.04
CA ARG A 193 -9.77 -12.29 7.16
C ARG A 193 -8.52 -12.39 8.04
N ALA A 194 -7.58 -11.46 7.91
CA ALA A 194 -6.33 -11.46 8.68
C ALA A 194 -6.56 -11.33 10.20
N ILE A 195 -7.61 -10.60 10.60
CA ILE A 195 -8.00 -10.40 12.01
C ILE A 195 -9.11 -11.34 12.48
N GLY A 196 -9.53 -12.31 11.66
CA GLY A 196 -10.60 -13.26 12.01
C GLY A 196 -12.02 -12.65 12.04
N ALA A 197 -12.24 -11.53 11.35
CA ALA A 197 -13.54 -10.85 11.25
C ALA A 197 -14.35 -11.22 10.00
N ALA A 198 -13.82 -12.08 9.14
CA ALA A 198 -14.51 -12.64 7.98
C ALA A 198 -14.03 -14.07 7.73
N GLU A 199 -14.96 -15.02 7.59
CA GLU A 199 -14.71 -16.40 7.14
C GLU A 199 -14.84 -16.48 5.60
#